data_AF-A0A662KLD3-F1
#
_entry.id   AF-A0A662KLD3-F1
#
_cell.length_a   1.000
_cell.length_b   1.000
_cell.length_c   1.000
_cell.angle_alpha   90.00
_cell.angle_beta   90.00
_cell.angle_gamma   90.00
#
_symmetry.space_group_name_H-M   'P 1'
#
loop_
_entity.id
_entity.type
_entity.pdbx_description
1 polymer ?
#
loop_
_entity_poly.entity_id
_entity_poly.type
_entity_poly.pdbx_seq_one_letter_code
_entity_poly.pdbx_strand_id
1 'polypeptide(L)' 'MYNHKPDFRFLYELDMPVKEKIETIATKIYGAGKVVYSVTAEDDLRIIKK' A
#
# COMPACT_ATOMS: atom_id res chain seq x y z
N MET A 1 5.83 -10.55 34.46
CA MET A 1 5.92 -11.53 33.36
C MET A 1 4.91 -11.14 32.29
N TYR A 2 5.33 -10.49 31.21
CA TYR A 2 4.49 -10.31 30.02
C TYR A 2 5.37 -10.49 28.80
N ASN A 3 5.66 -11.76 28.47
CA ASN A 3 6.32 -12.10 27.23
C ASN A 3 5.24 -12.36 26.18
N HIS A 4 4.50 -11.31 25.80
CA HIS A 4 3.56 -11.41 24.69
C HIS A 4 4.35 -11.43 23.39
N LYS A 5 4.16 -12.49 22.59
CA LYS A 5 4.70 -12.51 21.23
C LYS A 5 4.09 -11.35 20.42
N PRO A 6 4.88 -10.63 19.62
CA PRO A 6 4.34 -9.63 18.71
C PRO A 6 3.41 -10.30 17.70
N ASP A 7 2.21 -9.75 17.54
CA ASP A 7 1.27 -10.12 16.49
C ASP A 7 1.66 -9.39 15.20
N PHE A 8 2.76 -9.84 14.59
CA PHE A 8 3.23 -9.29 13.34
C PHE A 8 2.35 -9.75 12.19
N ARG A 9 1.91 -8.80 11.35
CA ARG A 9 1.15 -9.03 10.12
C ARG A 9 1.67 -8.11 9.04
N PHE A 10 1.70 -8.59 7.80
CA PHE A 10 1.96 -7.73 6.66
C PHE A 10 0.80 -6.75 6.47
N LEU A 11 1.12 -5.57 5.93
CA LEU A 11 0.14 -4.50 5.76
C LEU A 11 -0.91 -4.81 4.68
N TYR A 12 -0.54 -5.64 3.69
CA TYR A 12 -1.37 -6.06 2.58
C TYR A 12 -0.85 -7.37 1.98
N GLU A 13 -1.70 -8.04 1.19
CA GLU A 13 -1.36 -9.26 0.45
C GLU A 13 -0.58 -8.97 -0.85
N LEU A 14 0.21 -9.95 -1.32
CA LEU A 14 1.10 -9.77 -2.47
C LEU A 14 0.37 -9.70 -3.82
N ASP A 15 -0.83 -10.24 -3.93
CA ASP A 15 -1.68 -10.20 -5.13
C ASP A 15 -2.51 -8.91 -5.24
N MET A 16 -2.55 -8.08 -4.20
CA MET A 16 -3.23 -6.80 -4.20
C MET A 16 -2.71 -5.89 -5.35
N PRO A 17 -3.59 -5.16 -6.05
CA PRO A 17 -3.19 -4.23 -7.09
C PRO A 17 -2.16 -3.21 -6.59
N VAL A 18 -1.18 -2.86 -7.42
CA VAL A 18 -0.11 -1.92 -7.03
C VAL A 18 -0.66 -0.57 -6.57
N LYS A 19 -1.76 -0.10 -7.20
CA LYS A 19 -2.44 1.14 -6.80
C LYS A 19 -2.97 1.06 -5.36
N GLU A 20 -3.58 -0.07 -4.97
CA GLU A 20 -4.11 -0.29 -3.62
C GLU A 20 -3.01 -0.47 -2.57
N LYS A 21 -1.89 -1.10 -2.94
CA LYS A 21 -0.70 -1.19 -2.07
C LYS A 21 -0.17 0.21 -1.71
N ILE A 22 -0.07 1.10 -2.68
CA ILE A 22 0.37 2.49 -2.47
C ILE A 22 -0.60 3.24 -1.56
N GLU A 23 -1.91 3.16 -1.82
CA GLU A 23 -2.95 3.80 -0.98
C GLU A 23 -2.90 3.26 0.46
N THR A 24 -2.71 1.96 0.63
CA THR A 24 -2.64 1.32 1.95
C THR A 24 -1.45 1.84 2.75
N ILE A 25 -0.26 1.94 2.16
CA ILE A 25 0.91 2.52 2.84
C ILE A 25 0.65 3.98 3.17
N ALA A 26 0.18 4.78 2.21
CA ALA A 26 -0.04 6.20 2.40
C ALA A 26 -1.03 6.48 3.53
N THR A 27 -2.13 5.74 3.59
CA THR A 27 -3.18 5.95 4.61
C THR A 27 -2.79 5.36 5.97
N LYS A 28 -2.26 4.13 6.02
CA LYS A 28 -2.00 3.42 7.28
C LYS A 28 -0.67 3.79 7.95
N ILE A 29 0.35 4.13 7.15
CA ILE A 29 1.69 4.43 7.66
C ILE A 29 1.93 5.94 7.69
N TYR A 30 1.55 6.67 6.63
CA TYR A 30 1.79 8.12 6.56
C TYR A 30 0.61 8.98 7.03
N GLY A 31 -0.57 8.38 7.24
CA GLY A 31 -1.77 9.11 7.65
C GLY A 31 -2.34 10.04 6.57
N ALA A 32 -2.07 9.75 5.29
CA ALA A 32 -2.58 10.53 4.18
C ALA A 32 -4.11 10.38 4.05
N GLY A 33 -4.80 11.48 3.69
CA GLY A 33 -6.24 11.45 3.41
C GLY A 33 -6.59 10.95 2.00
N LYS A 34 -5.65 11.02 1.06
CA LYS A 34 -5.76 10.48 -0.32
C LYS A 34 -4.39 10.43 -0.99
N VAL A 35 -4.23 9.54 -1.97
CA VAL A 35 -3.14 9.60 -2.96
C VAL A 35 -3.62 10.26 -4.25
N VAL A 36 -2.79 11.13 -4.82
CA VAL A 36 -3.02 11.73 -6.14
C VAL A 36 -1.86 11.33 -7.05
N TYR A 37 -2.19 10.71 -8.18
CA TYR A 37 -1.22 10.27 -9.17
C TYR A 37 -1.07 11.34 -10.26
N SER A 38 0.17 11.57 -10.69
CA SER A 38 0.44 12.31 -11.92
C SER A 38 -0.01 11.50 -13.14
N VAL A 39 -0.11 12.17 -14.29
CA VAL A 39 -0.40 11.49 -15.57
C VAL A 39 0.61 10.38 -15.85
N THR A 40 1.90 10.66 -15.65
CA THR A 40 2.99 9.68 -15.84
C THR A 40 2.85 8.47 -14.92
N ALA A 41 2.47 8.66 -13.66
CA ALA A 41 2.27 7.57 -12.72
C ALA A 41 1.05 6.71 -13.09
N GLU A 42 -0.03 7.31 -13.59
CA GLU A 42 -1.17 6.55 -14.11
C GLU A 42 -0.78 5.74 -15.36
N ASP A 43 0.09 6.26 -16.22
CA ASP A 43 0.61 5.52 -17.38
C ASP A 43 1.48 4.32 -16.94
N ASP A 44 2.37 4.52 -15.99
CA ASP A 44 3.20 3.45 -15.41
C ASP A 44 2.33 2.35 -14.76
N LEU A 45 1.29 2.73 -14.02
CA LEU A 45 0.34 1.80 -13.41
C LEU A 45 -0.40 0.96 -14.45
N ARG A 46 -0.68 1.50 -15.65
CA ARG A 46 -1.30 0.72 -16.74
C ARG A 46 -0.32 -0.29 -17.35
N ILE A 47 0.97 0.05 -17.41
CA ILE A 47 2.01 -0.88 -17.89
C ILE A 47 2.16 -2.04 -16.91
N ILE A 48 2.19 -1.76 -15.60
CA ILE A 48 2.34 -2.78 -14.55
C ILE A 48 1.17 -3.77 -14.50
N LYS A 49 -0.02 -3.34 -14.92
CA LYS A 49 -1.22 -4.20 -14.91
C LYS A 49 -1.27 -5.18 -16.10
N LYS A 50 -0.42 -5.02 -17.11
CA LYS A 50 -0.33 -5.94 -18.26
C LYS A 50 0.56 -7.13 -17.95
#